data_AF-A0A947Z584-F1
#
_entry.id   AF-A0A947Z584-F1
#
_cell.length_a   1.000
_cell.length_b   1.000
_cell.length_c   1.000
_cell.angle_alpha   90.00
_cell.angle_beta   90.00
_cell.angle_gamma   90.00
#
_symmetry.space_group_name_H-M   'P 1'
#
loop_
_entity.id
_entity.type
_entity.pdbx_description
1 polymer ?
#
loop_
_entity_poly.entity_id
_entity_poly.type
_entity_poly.pdbx_seq_one_letter_code
_entity_poly.pdbx_strand_id
1 'polypeptide(L)'
;MSRKKSLEPHLRGIVDLVSATLDEGTRQVEGVHRRIADIPFAVLKKIRPIAPISSVVHMVEKKITHSAYDTVRLVAKVGAQAVHNVLPTDPASQGISRPEYKIDHDTLRAQKSKKKP
;
A
#
# COMPACT_ATOMS: atom_id res chain seq x y z
N MET A 1 37.26 4.35 14.07
CA MET A 1 36.03 5.12 14.35
C MET A 1 34.88 4.62 13.48
N SER A 2 33.69 4.50 14.07
CA SER A 2 32.56 3.68 13.62
C SER A 2 31.81 4.26 12.41
N ARG A 3 31.78 3.52 11.30
CA ARG A 3 31.10 3.86 10.03
C ARG A 3 29.58 3.55 10.06
N LYS A 4 28.98 3.44 11.25
CA LYS A 4 27.59 2.94 11.45
C LYS A 4 26.50 4.02 11.46
N LYS A 5 26.83 5.32 11.39
CA LYS A 5 25.87 6.41 11.66
C LYS A 5 24.96 6.87 10.51
N SER A 6 25.02 6.27 9.30
CA SER A 6 24.36 6.83 8.10
C SER A 6 23.36 5.90 7.38
N LEU A 7 23.14 4.67 7.84
CA LEU A 7 22.31 3.68 7.12
C LEU A 7 20.85 3.63 7.59
N GLU A 8 20.56 4.13 8.79
CA GLU A 8 19.26 3.97 9.46
C GLU A 8 18.06 4.59 8.72
N PRO A 9 18.13 5.84 8.20
CA PRO A 9 16.99 6.40 7.45
C PRO A 9 16.80 5.74 6.09
N HIS A 10 17.88 5.23 5.48
CA HIS A 10 17.81 4.49 4.22
C HIS A 10 17.12 3.13 4.41
N LEU A 11 17.46 2.41 5.48
CA LEU A 11 16.80 1.16 5.86
C LEU A 11 15.31 1.36 6.17
N ARG A 12 14.97 2.47 6.84
CA ARG A 12 13.58 2.82 7.10
C ARG A 12 12.80 3.12 5.82
N GLY A 13 13.38 3.90 4.90
CA GLY A 13 12.76 4.17 3.60
C GLY A 13 12.55 2.90 2.75
N ILE A 14 13.46 1.93 2.83
CA ILE A 14 13.29 0.62 2.19
C ILE A 14 12.12 -0.14 2.83
N VAL A 15 12.00 -0.13 4.16
CA VAL A 15 10.92 -0.81 4.87
C VAL A 15 9.57 -0.18 4.53
N ASP A 16 9.49 1.14 4.45
CA ASP A 16 8.28 1.86 4.04
C ASP A 16 7.87 1.48 2.62
N LEU A 17 8.82 1.44 1.69
CA LEU A 17 8.58 1.05 0.30
C LEU A 17 8.09 -0.40 0.18
N VAL A 18 8.73 -1.34 0.90
CA VAL A 18 8.33 -2.75 0.90
C VAL A 18 6.94 -2.90 1.51
N SER A 19 6.65 -2.20 2.60
CA SER A 19 5.35 -2.25 3.27
C SER A 19 4.23 -1.71 2.38
N ALA A 20 4.47 -0.58 1.69
CA ALA A 20 3.53 -0.02 0.73
C ALA A 20 3.32 -0.95 -0.48
N THR A 21 4.39 -1.58 -0.98
CA THR A 21 4.31 -2.53 -2.10
C THR A 21 3.55 -3.80 -1.72
N LEU A 22 3.75 -4.32 -0.50
CA LEU A 22 3.00 -5.46 0.03
C LEU A 22 1.51 -5.15 0.19
N ASP A 23 1.18 -3.96 0.71
CA ASP A 23 -0.22 -3.54 0.88
C ASP A 23 -0.92 -3.41 -0.48
N GLU A 24 -0.28 -2.76 -1.45
CA GLU A 24 -0.84 -2.61 -2.79
C GLU A 24 -0.93 -3.96 -3.54
N GLY A 25 0.12 -4.78 -3.46
CA GLY A 25 0.12 -6.12 -4.06
C GLY A 25 -0.97 -7.01 -3.48
N THR A 26 -1.15 -7.02 -2.15
CA THR A 26 -2.22 -7.79 -1.51
C THR A 26 -3.61 -7.30 -1.89
N ARG A 27 -3.82 -5.98 -2.05
CA ARG A 27 -5.09 -5.41 -2.57
C ARG A 27 -5.38 -5.87 -4.00
N GLN A 28 -4.39 -5.88 -4.88
CA GLN A 28 -4.60 -6.33 -6.26
C GLN A 28 -4.95 -7.82 -6.32
N VAL A 29 -4.22 -8.66 -5.57
CA VAL A 29 -4.49 -10.10 -5.52
C VAL A 29 -5.87 -10.37 -4.90
N GLU A 30 -6.24 -9.67 -3.83
CA GLU A 30 -7.59 -9.75 -3.24
C GLU A 30 -8.67 -9.42 -4.29
N GLY A 31 -8.46 -8.36 -5.07
CA GLY A 31 -9.36 -7.97 -6.14
C GLY A 31 -9.54 -9.04 -7.21
N VAL A 32 -8.45 -9.68 -7.63
CA VAL A 32 -8.48 -10.79 -8.60
C VAL A 32 -9.16 -12.02 -8.01
N HIS A 33 -8.80 -12.42 -6.79
CA HIS A 33 -9.42 -13.55 -6.09
C HIS A 33 -10.93 -13.37 -6.02
N ARG A 34 -11.39 -12.19 -5.58
CA ARG A 34 -12.80 -11.87 -5.46
C ARG A 34 -13.52 -11.91 -6.81
N ARG A 35 -12.89 -11.43 -7.89
CA ARG A 35 -13.46 -11.51 -9.25
C ARG A 35 -13.63 -12.95 -9.71
N ILE A 36 -12.62 -13.81 -9.47
CA ILE A 36 -12.67 -15.23 -9.83
C ILE A 36 -13.74 -15.94 -9.01
N ALA A 37 -13.79 -15.69 -7.70
CA ALA A 37 -14.77 -16.28 -6.81
C ALA A 37 -16.20 -15.83 -7.12
N ASP A 38 -16.41 -14.60 -7.60
CA ASP A 38 -17.73 -14.11 -8.02
C ASP A 38 -18.32 -14.90 -9.21
N ILE A 39 -17.51 -15.49 -10.10
CA ILE A 39 -17.94 -16.20 -11.31
C ILE A 39 -18.88 -17.38 -10.99
N PRO A 40 -18.50 -18.39 -10.19
CA PRO A 40 -19.38 -19.52 -9.89
C PRO A 40 -20.66 -19.08 -9.17
N PHE A 41 -20.60 -18.14 -8.23
CA PHE A 41 -21.80 -17.65 -7.55
C PHE A 41 -22.75 -16.86 -8.47
N ALA A 42 -22.22 -16.15 -9.47
CA ALA A 42 -23.03 -15.51 -10.51
C ALA A 42 -23.77 -16.53 -11.38
N VAL A 43 -23.16 -17.69 -11.64
CA VAL A 43 -23.81 -18.82 -12.34
C VAL A 43 -24.87 -19.47 -11.45
N LEU A 44 -24.54 -19.79 -10.19
CA LEU A 44 -25.45 -20.46 -9.26
C LEU A 44 -26.68 -19.62 -8.92
N LYS A 45 -26.58 -18.28 -8.91
CA LYS A 45 -27.72 -17.37 -8.76
C LYS A 45 -28.77 -17.49 -9.86
N LYS A 46 -28.40 -17.97 -11.05
CA LYS A 46 -29.36 -18.18 -12.16
C LYS A 46 -30.21 -19.44 -11.96
N ILE A 47 -29.79 -20.33 -11.05
CA ILE A 47 -30.49 -21.58 -10.76
C ILE A 47 -31.42 -21.36 -9.56
N ARG A 48 -32.70 -21.08 -9.86
CA ARG A 48 -33.73 -20.64 -8.89
C ARG A 48 -33.79 -21.48 -7.59
N PRO A 49 -33.71 -22.83 -7.62
CA PRO A 49 -33.76 -23.64 -6.41
C PRO A 49 -32.61 -23.41 -5.42
N ILE A 50 -31.41 -23.07 -5.91
CA ILE A 50 -30.18 -22.99 -5.11
C ILE A 50 -29.66 -21.55 -4.94
N ALA A 51 -30.29 -20.58 -5.59
CA ALA A 51 -29.98 -19.15 -5.47
C ALA A 51 -29.89 -18.64 -4.01
N PRO A 52 -30.80 -19.00 -3.07
CA PRO A 52 -30.69 -18.51 -1.70
C PRO A 52 -29.46 -19.09 -0.96
N ILE A 53 -29.22 -20.39 -1.08
CA ILE A 53 -28.09 -21.07 -0.42
C ILE A 53 -26.76 -20.56 -0.98
N SER A 54 -26.65 -20.46 -2.30
CA SER A 54 -25.43 -19.97 -2.96
C SER A 54 -25.10 -18.53 -2.57
N SER A 55 -26.11 -17.68 -2.35
CA SER A 55 -25.90 -16.30 -1.88
C SER A 55 -25.34 -16.23 -0.46
N VAL A 56 -25.77 -17.12 0.44
CA VAL A 56 -25.23 -17.20 1.81
C VAL A 56 -23.77 -17.66 1.79
N VAL A 57 -23.46 -18.72 1.04
CA VAL A 57 -22.09 -19.23 0.91
C VAL A 57 -21.18 -18.16 0.30
N HIS A 58 -21.65 -17.42 -0.71
CA HIS A 58 -20.91 -16.30 -1.31
C HIS A 58 -20.55 -15.21 -0.29
N MET A 59 -21.46 -14.91 0.62
CA MET A 59 -21.22 -13.93 1.67
C MET A 59 -20.17 -14.43 2.69
N VAL A 60 -20.22 -15.71 3.06
CA VAL A 60 -19.23 -16.33 3.96
C VAL A 60 -17.85 -16.35 3.31
N GLU A 61 -17.77 -16.78 2.05
CA GLU A 61 -16.53 -16.80 1.26
C GLU A 61 -15.91 -15.40 1.19
N LYS A 62 -16.70 -14.36 0.86
CA LYS A 62 -16.22 -12.97 0.87
C LYS A 62 -15.63 -12.54 2.22
N LYS A 63 -16.25 -12.93 3.33
CA LYS A 63 -15.75 -12.60 4.68
C LYS A 63 -14.43 -13.30 4.98
N ILE A 64 -14.31 -14.58 4.64
CA ILE A 64 -13.09 -15.36 4.85
C ILE A 64 -11.95 -14.79 4.01
N THR A 65 -12.20 -14.55 2.73
CA THR A 65 -11.21 -13.98 1.81
C THR A 65 -10.71 -12.63 2.31
N HIS A 66 -11.61 -11.71 2.67
CA HIS A 66 -11.24 -10.41 3.23
C HIS A 66 -10.42 -10.54 4.52
N SER A 67 -10.85 -11.42 5.45
CA SER A 67 -10.16 -11.66 6.71
C SER A 67 -8.73 -12.21 6.52
N ALA A 68 -8.52 -13.06 5.53
CA ALA A 68 -7.19 -13.58 5.22
C ALA A 68 -6.25 -12.47 4.74
N TYR A 69 -6.70 -11.61 3.83
CA TYR A 69 -5.91 -10.48 3.36
C TYR A 69 -5.69 -9.42 4.43
N ASP A 70 -6.68 -9.16 5.30
CA ASP A 70 -6.50 -8.27 6.46
C ASP A 70 -5.42 -8.78 7.41
N THR A 71 -5.33 -10.10 7.62
CA THR A 71 -4.29 -10.71 8.45
C THR A 71 -2.91 -10.47 7.86
N VAL A 72 -2.75 -10.66 6.55
CA VAL A 72 -1.47 -10.40 5.86
C VAL A 72 -1.08 -8.93 5.98
N ARG A 73 -2.02 -8.00 5.78
CA ARG A 73 -1.78 -6.55 5.96
C ARG A 73 -1.42 -6.19 7.39
N LEU A 74 -2.06 -6.83 8.37
CA LEU A 74 -1.77 -6.62 9.79
C LEU A 74 -0.34 -7.06 10.13
N VAL A 75 0.07 -8.25 9.70
CA VAL A 75 1.44 -8.75 9.90
C VAL A 75 2.46 -7.80 9.26
N ALA A 76 2.19 -7.32 8.04
CA ALA A 76 3.05 -6.34 7.37
C ALA A 76 3.17 -5.03 8.17
N LYS A 77 2.05 -4.48 8.66
CA LYS A 77 2.04 -3.26 9.49
C LYS A 77 2.78 -3.43 10.80
N VAL A 78 2.58 -4.55 11.50
CA VAL A 78 3.28 -4.85 12.75
C VAL A 78 4.78 -5.00 12.51
N GLY A 79 5.18 -5.67 11.42
CA GLY A 79 6.58 -5.77 11.01
C GLY A 79 7.22 -4.41 10.74
N ALA A 80 6.53 -3.54 9.99
CA ALA A 80 6.99 -2.18 9.71
C ALA A 80 7.13 -1.34 11.00
N GLN A 81 6.13 -1.41 11.88
CA GLN A 81 6.13 -0.69 13.15
C GLN A 81 7.24 -1.16 14.09
N ALA A 82 7.51 -2.46 14.15
CA ALA A 82 8.63 -3.01 14.91
C ALA A 82 9.95 -2.38 14.45
N VAL A 83 10.18 -2.30 13.13
CA VAL A 83 11.39 -1.71 12.55
C VAL A 83 11.48 -0.20 12.80
N HIS A 84 10.36 0.53 12.73
CA HIS A 84 10.32 1.95 13.09
C HIS A 84 10.67 2.23 14.56
N ASN A 85 10.34 1.32 15.46
CA ASN A 85 10.67 1.48 16.88
C ASN A 85 12.17 1.28 17.15
N VAL A 86 12.89 0.56 16.27
CA VAL A 86 14.36 0.34 16.41
C VAL A 86 15.18 1.37 15.62
N LEU A 87 14.61 1.98 14.57
CA LEU A 87 15.30 2.97 13.73
C LEU A 87 14.90 4.40 14.13
N PRO A 88 15.82 5.23 14.68
CA PRO A 88 15.49 6.57 15.16
C PRO A 88 14.98 7.50 14.06
N THR A 89 14.20 8.51 14.48
CA THR A 89 13.41 9.40 13.60
C THR A 89 13.97 10.82 13.52
N ASP A 90 15.25 11.06 13.87
CA ASP A 90 15.74 12.44 13.93
C ASP A 90 16.43 12.89 12.62
N PRO A 91 15.72 13.62 11.72
CA PRO A 91 16.30 14.19 10.52
C PRO A 91 17.25 15.37 10.80
N ALA A 92 17.31 15.91 12.03
CA ALA A 92 18.21 17.00 12.37
C ALA A 92 19.62 16.53 12.79
N SER A 93 19.75 15.25 13.17
CA SER A 93 21.03 14.65 13.60
C SER A 93 21.93 14.19 12.45
N GLN A 94 21.39 14.14 11.23
CA GLN A 94 22.10 13.74 10.04
C GLN A 94 21.98 14.88 9.05
N GLY A 95 23.10 15.49 8.64
CA GLY A 95 23.20 16.63 7.72
C GLY A 95 22.69 16.36 6.29
N ILE A 96 21.54 15.72 6.16
CA ILE A 96 20.71 15.74 4.96
C ILE A 96 20.02 17.08 4.99
N SER A 97 20.68 18.08 4.39
CA SER A 97 20.04 19.32 4.00
C SER A 97 18.70 18.98 3.35
N ARG A 98 17.62 19.65 3.78
CA ARG A 98 16.35 19.66 3.05
C ARG A 98 16.69 19.72 1.56
N PRO A 99 16.14 18.86 0.69
CA PRO A 99 16.39 19.00 -0.73
C PRO A 99 15.98 20.42 -1.08
N GLU A 100 16.98 21.25 -1.40
CA GLU A 100 16.77 22.62 -1.83
C GLU A 100 16.20 22.49 -3.23
N TYR A 101 14.89 22.29 -3.31
CA TYR A 101 14.17 22.44 -4.55
C TYR A 101 14.36 23.91 -4.92
N LYS A 102 15.32 24.19 -5.80
CA LYS A 102 15.34 25.44 -6.53
C LYS A 102 14.11 25.41 -7.43
N ILE A 103 12.98 25.79 -6.85
CA ILE A 103 11.83 26.21 -7.61
C ILE A 103 12.31 27.49 -8.28
N ASP A 104 12.79 27.38 -9.53
CA ASP A 104 13.02 28.54 -10.36
C ASP A 104 11.66 29.20 -10.59
N HIS A 105 11.31 30.15 -9.72
CA HIS A 105 10.09 30.92 -9.86
C HIS A 105 10.04 31.65 -11.21
N ASP A 106 11.20 31.89 -11.84
CA ASP A 106 11.32 32.46 -13.18
C ASP A 106 10.88 31.51 -14.30
N THR A 107 11.16 30.20 -14.20
CA THR A 107 10.67 29.23 -15.21
C THR A 107 9.16 28.95 -15.06
N LEU A 108 8.63 28.97 -13.84
CA LEU A 108 7.18 28.88 -13.58
C LEU A 108 6.42 30.12 -14.09
N ARG A 109 7.03 31.31 -14.01
CA ARG A 109 6.45 32.56 -14.53
C ARG A 109 6.49 32.60 -16.07
N ALA A 110 7.57 32.13 -16.69
CA ALA A 110 7.68 32.02 -18.15
C ALA A 110 6.68 31.02 -18.76
N GLN A 111 6.40 29.89 -18.08
CA GLN A 111 5.39 28.94 -18.54
C GLN A 111 3.95 29.45 -18.41
N LYS A 112 3.64 30.24 -17.37
CA LYS A 112 2.32 30.88 -17.24
C LYS A 112 2.06 31.95 -18.31
N SER A 113 3.11 32.62 -18.81
CA SER A 113 2.99 33.61 -19.88
C SER A 113 2.75 32.99 -21.27
N LYS A 114 3.18 31.75 -21.52
CA LYS A 114 2.94 31.05 -22.79
C LYS A 114 1.63 30.25 -22.85
N LYS A 115 0.87 30.21 -21.75
CA LYS A 115 -0.41 29.49 -21.61
C LYS A 115 -1.58 30.42 -21.22
N LYS A 116 -1.56 31.66 -21.67
CA LYS A 116 -2.75 32.51 -21.74
C LYS A 116 -3.01 32.76 -23.24
N PRO A 117 -4.25 32.55 -23.73
CA PRO A 117 -4.56 32.32 -25.14
C PRO A 117 -4.17 33.47 -26.07
#